data_AF-S2DQ32-F1
#
_entry.id   AF-S2DQ32-F1
#
_cell.length_a   1.000
_cell.length_b   1.000
_cell.length_c   1.000
_cell.angle_alpha   90.00
_cell.angle_beta   90.00
_cell.angle_gamma   90.00
#
_symmetry.space_group_name_H-M   'P 1'
#
loop_
_entity.id
_entity.type
_entity.pdbx_description
1 polymer ?
#
loop_
_entity_poly.entity_id
_entity_poly.type
_entity_poly.pdbx_seq_one_letter_code
_entity_poly.pdbx_strand_id
1 'polypeptide(L)'
;MIPSYQFLLAWRNRYVFINKLCGILGRHKPKMKQDIKLTFQILSRHLIIGALVTVFIFWLINEIPNSDYLIARLHIWLTIPFGLTLSTWLTSKLIYKQVTGQKRNVYLVAFSFILFIWTIAFLSTALSEGVLATIKNRRFEIFDALQGYAIYRLWFYWGAGIIHGLTGGLFLSMDLKTLKQ
;
A
#
# COMPACT_ATOMS: atom_id res chain seq x y z
N MET A 1 3.09 55.83 34.41
CA MET A 1 3.42 55.01 33.23
C MET A 1 4.04 53.70 33.71
N ILE A 2 3.24 52.66 33.99
CA ILE A 2 3.74 51.30 34.26
C ILE A 2 2.66 50.28 33.85
N PRO A 3 2.81 49.54 32.73
CA PRO A 3 1.97 48.40 32.40
C PRO A 3 2.75 47.10 32.64
N SER A 4 3.18 46.81 33.88
CA SER A 4 4.12 45.70 34.14
C SER A 4 3.42 44.39 34.54
N TYR A 5 2.41 44.43 35.41
CA TYR A 5 1.87 43.20 36.01
C TYR A 5 0.88 42.43 35.10
N GLN A 6 -0.04 43.13 34.45
CA GLN A 6 -1.00 42.54 33.50
C GLN A 6 -0.28 41.94 32.27
N PHE A 7 0.78 42.61 31.81
CA PHE A 7 1.60 42.14 30.69
C PHE A 7 2.36 40.86 31.05
N LEU A 8 2.97 40.78 32.24
CA LEU A 8 3.68 39.58 32.72
C LEU A 8 2.75 38.38 32.93
N LEU A 9 1.52 38.59 33.42
CA LEU A 9 0.51 37.54 33.56
C LEU A 9 0.04 37.00 32.20
N ALA A 10 -0.20 37.89 31.22
CA ALA A 10 -0.54 37.50 29.86
C ALA A 10 0.59 36.70 29.19
N TRP A 11 1.84 37.11 29.41
CA TRP A 11 3.02 36.44 28.87
C TRP A 11 3.24 35.05 29.49
N ARG A 12 3.10 34.92 30.82
CA ARG A 12 3.16 33.63 31.53
C ARG A 12 2.07 32.67 31.05
N ASN A 13 0.83 33.14 30.90
CA ASN A 13 -0.26 32.32 30.39
C ASN A 13 -0.04 31.86 28.94
N ARG A 14 0.55 32.71 28.08
CA ARG A 14 0.95 32.32 26.72
C ARG A 14 2.01 31.24 26.71
N TYR A 15 3.03 31.33 27.56
CA TYR A 15 4.09 30.34 27.65
C TYR A 15 3.59 28.98 28.15
N VAL A 16 2.74 28.97 29.17
CA VAL A 16 2.12 27.74 29.68
C VAL A 16 1.24 27.10 28.59
N PHE A 17 0.47 27.92 27.85
CA PHE A 17 -0.35 27.44 26.74
C PHE A 17 0.50 26.84 25.61
N ILE A 18 1.57 27.52 25.19
CA ILE A 18 2.49 27.03 24.14
C ILE A 18 3.18 25.74 24.57
N ASN A 19 3.68 25.64 25.80
CA ASN A 19 4.30 24.41 26.30
C ASN A 19 3.31 23.26 26.42
N LYS A 20 2.06 23.54 26.82
CA LYS A 20 0.99 22.52 26.84
C LYS A 20 0.64 22.06 25.42
N LEU A 21 0.59 22.98 24.46
CA LEU A 21 0.36 22.66 23.04
C LEU A 21 1.51 21.85 22.44
N CYS A 22 2.76 22.25 22.68
CA CYS A 22 3.97 21.53 22.24
C CYS A 22 4.07 20.15 22.90
N GLY A 23 3.69 20.00 24.18
CA GLY A 23 3.65 18.71 24.87
C GLY A 23 2.54 17.77 24.38
N ILE A 24 1.43 18.29 23.86
CA ILE A 24 0.35 17.52 23.23
C ILE A 24 0.76 17.13 21.79
N LEU A 25 1.26 18.09 21.02
CA LEU A 25 1.74 17.86 19.65
C LEU A 25 2.95 16.91 19.60
N GLY A 26 3.84 17.00 20.59
CA GLY A 26 5.00 16.14 20.78
C GLY A 26 4.63 14.69 21.13
N ARG A 27 3.50 14.46 21.81
CA ARG A 27 2.97 13.11 22.10
C ARG A 27 2.14 12.53 20.95
N HIS A 28 1.50 13.37 20.14
CA HIS A 28 0.71 12.91 18.98
C HIS A 28 1.58 12.44 17.79
N LYS A 29 2.73 13.08 17.55
CA LYS A 29 3.66 12.67 16.46
C LYS A 29 4.19 11.23 16.58
N PRO A 30 4.70 10.75 17.74
CA PRO A 30 5.18 9.39 17.89
C PRO A 30 4.06 8.36 17.80
N LYS A 31 2.88 8.65 18.39
CA LYS A 31 1.69 7.78 18.28
C LYS A 31 1.25 7.60 16.82
N MET A 32 1.14 8.69 16.05
CA MET A 32 0.78 8.63 14.63
C MET A 32 1.79 7.82 13.80
N LYS A 33 3.10 7.93 14.08
CA LYS A 33 4.11 7.11 13.41
C LYS A 33 3.94 5.62 13.73
N GLN A 34 3.58 5.29 14.97
CA GLN A 34 3.33 3.93 15.41
C GLN A 34 2.07 3.34 14.74
N ASP A 35 0.99 4.11 14.63
CA ASP A 35 -0.26 3.67 14.00
C ASP A 35 -0.11 3.45 12.48
N ILE A 36 0.69 4.29 11.80
CA ILE A 36 1.01 4.08 10.38
C ILE A 36 1.84 2.80 10.20
N LYS A 37 2.79 2.53 11.10
CA LYS A 37 3.56 1.28 11.09
C LYS A 37 2.65 0.06 11.30
N LEU A 38 1.69 0.16 12.22
CA LEU A 38 0.69 -0.90 12.42
C LEU A 38 -0.18 -1.10 11.18
N THR A 39 -0.60 -0.01 10.53
CA THR A 39 -1.34 -0.07 9.26
C THR A 39 -0.53 -0.82 8.20
N PHE A 40 0.75 -0.49 8.03
CA PHE A 40 1.65 -1.19 7.12
C PHE A 40 1.74 -2.69 7.42
N GLN A 41 1.82 -3.07 8.70
CA GLN A 41 1.87 -4.48 9.12
C GLN A 41 0.57 -5.23 8.77
N ILE A 42 -0.59 -4.62 9.04
CA ILE A 42 -1.90 -5.20 8.70
C ILE A 42 -2.01 -5.42 7.19
N LEU A 43 -1.65 -4.42 6.39
CA LEU A 43 -1.69 -4.50 4.93
C LEU A 43 -0.71 -5.56 4.41
N SER A 44 0.53 -5.56 4.89
CA SER A 44 1.56 -6.53 4.48
C SER A 44 1.15 -7.97 4.80
N ARG A 45 0.53 -8.21 5.96
CA ARG A 45 0.01 -9.53 6.33
C ARG A 45 -1.00 -10.04 5.31
N HIS A 46 -1.95 -9.19 4.89
CA HIS A 46 -2.95 -9.57 3.90
C HIS A 46 -2.34 -9.80 2.52
N LEU A 47 -1.30 -9.06 2.16
CA LEU A 47 -0.56 -9.32 0.91
C LEU A 47 0.10 -10.69 0.91
N ILE A 48 0.75 -11.06 2.01
CA ILE A 48 1.39 -12.38 2.15
C ILE A 48 0.33 -13.48 2.07
N ILE A 49 -0.79 -13.35 2.80
CA ILE A 49 -1.89 -14.31 2.76
C ILE A 49 -2.43 -14.43 1.32
N GLY A 50 -2.71 -13.30 0.66
CA GLY A 50 -3.19 -13.29 -0.72
C GLY A 50 -2.21 -13.93 -1.71
N ALA A 51 -0.91 -13.68 -1.54
CA ALA A 51 0.14 -14.32 -2.35
C ALA A 51 0.17 -15.84 -2.12
N LEU A 52 0.10 -16.30 -0.87
CA LEU A 52 0.05 -17.72 -0.52
C LEU A 52 -1.18 -18.40 -1.11
N VAL A 53 -2.36 -17.77 -1.00
CA VAL A 53 -3.61 -18.27 -1.60
C VAL A 53 -3.47 -18.35 -3.12
N THR A 54 -2.86 -17.35 -3.75
CA THR A 54 -2.63 -17.35 -5.21
C THR A 54 -1.72 -18.51 -5.62
N VAL A 55 -0.59 -18.71 -4.93
CA VAL A 55 0.33 -19.83 -5.18
C VAL A 55 -0.39 -21.18 -4.98
N PHE A 56 -1.20 -21.29 -3.92
CA PHE A 56 -1.98 -22.49 -3.64
C PHE A 56 -3.00 -22.82 -4.75
N ILE A 57 -3.69 -21.82 -5.29
CA ILE A 57 -4.62 -22.00 -6.43
C ILE A 57 -3.86 -22.48 -7.67
N PHE A 58 -2.73 -21.85 -8.02
CA PHE A 58 -1.90 -22.28 -9.15
C PHE A 58 -1.36 -23.71 -8.97
N TRP A 59 -1.04 -24.10 -7.74
CA TRP A 59 -0.68 -25.47 -7.41
C TRP A 59 -1.82 -26.46 -7.66
N LEU A 60 -3.05 -26.15 -7.22
CA LEU A 60 -4.21 -27.03 -7.39
C LEU A 60 -4.56 -27.30 -8.86
N ILE A 61 -4.33 -26.34 -9.76
CA ILE A 61 -4.61 -26.50 -11.19
C ILE A 61 -3.42 -27.08 -11.97
N ASN A 62 -2.33 -27.50 -11.30
CA ASN A 62 -1.09 -28.01 -11.90
C ASN A 62 -0.43 -27.03 -12.90
N GLU A 63 -0.67 -25.73 -12.75
CA GLU A 63 -0.08 -24.67 -13.58
C GLU A 63 1.14 -24.03 -12.89
N ILE A 64 1.84 -24.78 -12.03
CA ILE A 64 3.10 -24.28 -11.48
C ILE A 64 4.11 -24.19 -12.61
N PRO A 65 4.71 -23.01 -12.84
CA PRO A 65 5.69 -22.87 -13.90
C PRO A 65 6.91 -23.74 -13.63
N ASN A 66 7.40 -24.44 -14.66
CA ASN A 66 8.64 -25.21 -14.60
C ASN A 66 9.82 -24.31 -14.17
N SER A 67 10.87 -24.90 -13.57
CA SER A 67 12.08 -24.21 -13.12
C SER A 67 12.70 -23.33 -14.20
N ASP A 68 12.71 -23.79 -15.45
CA ASP A 68 13.27 -23.03 -16.57
C ASP A 68 12.49 -21.74 -16.83
N TYR A 69 11.16 -21.79 -16.69
CA TYR A 69 10.30 -20.61 -16.79
C TYR A 69 10.55 -19.65 -15.63
N LEU A 70 10.73 -20.16 -14.41
CA LEU A 70 11.01 -19.33 -13.22
C LEU A 70 12.34 -18.60 -13.36
N ILE A 71 13.39 -19.28 -13.80
CA ILE A 71 14.72 -18.71 -14.03
C ILE A 71 14.68 -17.66 -15.14
N ALA A 72 14.03 -17.99 -16.26
CA ALA A 72 13.90 -17.07 -17.41
C ALA A 72 13.14 -15.78 -17.07
N ARG A 73 12.29 -15.79 -16.03
CA ARG A 73 11.48 -14.64 -15.61
C ARG A 73 11.81 -14.14 -14.20
N LEU A 74 13.03 -14.40 -13.71
CA LEU A 74 13.46 -13.99 -12.38
C LEU A 74 13.28 -12.47 -12.13
N HIS A 75 13.44 -11.64 -13.16
CA HIS A 75 13.21 -10.19 -13.10
C HIS A 75 11.79 -9.84 -12.64
N ILE A 76 10.77 -10.57 -13.11
CA ILE A 76 9.37 -10.38 -12.70
C ILE A 76 9.20 -10.76 -11.22
N TRP A 77 9.78 -11.90 -10.83
CA TRP A 77 9.70 -12.40 -9.45
C TRP A 77 10.38 -11.48 -8.43
N LEU A 78 11.34 -10.67 -8.85
CA LEU A 78 11.98 -9.65 -8.01
C LEU A 78 11.24 -8.31 -8.03
N THR A 79 10.71 -7.90 -9.18
CA THR A 79 10.06 -6.58 -9.34
C THR A 79 8.66 -6.51 -8.73
N ILE A 80 7.91 -7.62 -8.70
CA ILE A 80 6.59 -7.64 -8.06
C ILE A 80 6.69 -7.41 -6.55
N PRO A 81 7.45 -8.21 -5.75
CA PRO A 81 7.55 -7.98 -4.30
C PRO A 81 8.07 -6.59 -3.95
N PHE A 82 9.03 -6.07 -4.72
CA PHE A 82 9.54 -4.72 -4.54
C PHE A 82 8.46 -3.66 -4.78
N GLY A 83 7.72 -3.75 -5.90
CA GLY A 83 6.62 -2.85 -6.21
C GLY A 83 5.49 -2.90 -5.17
N LEU A 84 5.13 -4.09 -4.70
CA LEU A 84 4.13 -4.28 -3.66
C LEU A 84 4.57 -3.69 -2.32
N THR A 85 5.83 -3.88 -1.92
CA THR A 85 6.37 -3.32 -0.68
C THR A 85 6.37 -1.79 -0.73
N LEU A 86 6.87 -1.21 -1.81
CA LEU A 86 6.94 0.24 -2.00
C LEU A 86 5.54 0.86 -2.01
N SER A 87 4.61 0.28 -2.77
CA SER A 87 3.24 0.77 -2.88
C SER A 87 2.49 0.66 -1.54
N THR A 88 2.69 -0.42 -0.79
CA THR A 88 2.10 -0.59 0.56
C THR A 88 2.64 0.45 1.53
N TRP A 89 3.95 0.70 1.51
CA TRP A 89 4.58 1.73 2.34
C TRP A 89 4.00 3.12 2.04
N LEU A 90 3.89 3.48 0.76
CA LEU A 90 3.33 4.78 0.33
C LEU A 90 1.85 4.94 0.70
N THR A 91 1.06 3.87 0.54
CA THR A 91 -0.39 3.91 0.77
C THR A 91 -0.78 3.77 2.24
N SER A 92 0.09 3.25 3.11
CA SER A 92 -0.20 3.04 4.54
C SER A 92 -0.66 4.32 5.23
N LYS A 93 0.01 5.45 4.98
CA LYS A 93 -0.37 6.75 5.55
C LYS A 93 -1.74 7.22 5.04
N LEU A 94 -2.04 6.98 3.77
CA LEU A 94 -3.31 7.36 3.15
C LEU A 94 -4.46 6.52 3.71
N ILE A 95 -4.27 5.21 3.82
CA ILE A 95 -5.26 4.28 4.37
C ILE A 95 -5.53 4.62 5.84
N TYR A 96 -4.49 4.82 6.65
CA TYR A 96 -4.67 5.25 8.04
C TYR A 96 -5.55 6.50 8.12
N LYS A 97 -5.24 7.54 7.35
CA LYS A 97 -6.02 8.79 7.33
C LYS A 97 -7.47 8.58 6.85
N GLN A 98 -7.68 7.72 5.85
CA GLN A 98 -9.01 7.42 5.33
C GLN A 98 -9.85 6.58 6.31
N VAL A 99 -9.21 5.73 7.12
CA VAL A 99 -9.90 4.90 8.11
C VAL A 99 -10.20 5.69 9.37
N THR A 100 -9.22 6.38 9.95
CA THR A 100 -9.38 7.05 11.27
C THR A 100 -9.91 8.47 11.16
N GLY A 101 -9.51 9.22 10.13
CA GLY A 101 -9.81 10.66 10.00
C GLY A 101 -11.00 10.98 9.10
N GLN A 102 -11.29 10.14 8.12
CA GLN A 102 -12.42 10.33 7.21
C GLN A 102 -13.48 9.26 7.54
N LYS A 103 -14.74 9.63 7.69
CA LYS A 103 -15.85 8.67 7.95
C LYS A 103 -16.16 7.79 6.72
N ARG A 104 -15.15 7.38 5.95
CA ARG A 104 -15.27 6.52 4.77
C ARG A 104 -15.61 5.10 5.19
N ASN A 105 -16.27 4.39 4.28
CA ASN A 105 -16.54 2.98 4.42
C ASN A 105 -15.20 2.21 4.40
N VAL A 106 -14.86 1.58 5.53
CA VAL A 106 -13.59 0.84 5.70
C VAL A 106 -13.49 -0.33 4.72
N TYR A 107 -14.62 -0.97 4.39
CA TYR A 107 -14.64 -2.02 3.37
C TYR A 107 -14.25 -1.50 2.00
N LEU A 108 -14.76 -0.33 1.59
CA LEU A 108 -14.41 0.26 0.31
C LEU A 108 -12.92 0.62 0.26
N VAL A 109 -12.36 1.16 1.35
CA VAL A 109 -10.92 1.41 1.46
C VAL A 109 -10.10 0.12 1.31
N ALA A 110 -10.51 -0.96 1.98
CA ALA A 110 -9.86 -2.26 1.89
C ALA A 110 -9.95 -2.87 0.48
N PHE A 111 -11.14 -2.87 -0.12
CA PHE A 111 -11.38 -3.33 -1.48
C PHE A 111 -10.52 -2.56 -2.50
N SER A 112 -10.52 -1.23 -2.43
CA SER A 112 -9.71 -0.38 -3.31
C SER A 112 -8.22 -0.61 -3.14
N PHE A 113 -7.74 -0.87 -1.91
CA PHE A 113 -6.34 -1.22 -1.67
C PHE A 113 -5.97 -2.54 -2.37
N ILE A 114 -6.79 -3.58 -2.25
CA ILE A 114 -6.50 -4.87 -2.90
C ILE A 114 -6.49 -4.72 -4.42
N LEU A 115 -7.48 -4.04 -5.01
CA LEU A 115 -7.48 -3.76 -6.44
C LEU A 115 -6.24 -2.98 -6.91
N PHE A 116 -5.83 -1.99 -6.11
CA PHE A 116 -4.63 -1.21 -6.38
C PHE A 116 -3.38 -2.09 -6.38
N ILE A 117 -3.26 -3.02 -5.43
CA ILE A 117 -2.14 -3.97 -5.35
C ILE A 117 -2.07 -4.87 -6.57
N TRP A 118 -3.20 -5.38 -7.05
CA TRP A 118 -3.24 -6.16 -8.31
C TRP A 118 -2.81 -5.33 -9.51
N THR A 119 -3.17 -4.04 -9.53
CA THR A 119 -2.72 -3.10 -10.55
C THR A 119 -1.21 -2.87 -10.48
N ILE A 120 -0.64 -2.78 -9.27
CA ILE A 120 0.82 -2.69 -9.09
C ILE A 120 1.50 -3.99 -9.54
N ALA A 121 0.96 -5.16 -9.23
CA ALA A 121 1.52 -6.43 -9.70
C ALA A 121 1.52 -6.53 -11.23
N PHE A 122 0.43 -6.12 -11.87
CA PHE A 122 0.33 -6.01 -13.32
C PHE A 122 1.40 -5.05 -13.88
N LEU A 123 1.46 -3.83 -13.34
CA LEU A 123 2.38 -2.80 -13.80
C LEU A 123 3.84 -3.20 -13.61
N SER A 124 4.20 -3.77 -12.46
CA SER A 124 5.53 -4.32 -12.20
C SER A 124 5.90 -5.36 -13.25
N THR A 125 4.97 -6.27 -13.60
CA THR A 125 5.20 -7.30 -14.61
C THR A 125 5.46 -6.68 -15.99
N ALA A 126 4.56 -5.80 -16.44
CA ALA A 126 4.65 -5.18 -17.76
C ALA A 126 5.88 -4.28 -17.91
N LEU A 127 6.21 -3.50 -16.88
CA LEU A 127 7.42 -2.67 -16.87
C LEU A 127 8.70 -3.49 -16.83
N SER A 128 8.73 -4.57 -16.05
CA SER A 128 9.90 -5.46 -15.98
C SER A 128 10.22 -6.04 -17.35
N GLU A 129 9.20 -6.49 -18.07
CA GLU A 129 9.33 -7.01 -19.43
C GLU A 129 9.71 -5.92 -20.45
N GLY A 130 9.07 -4.75 -20.36
CA GLY A 130 9.40 -3.62 -21.22
C GLY A 130 10.84 -3.14 -21.07
N VAL A 131 11.37 -3.13 -19.85
CA VAL A 131 12.78 -2.81 -19.57
C VAL A 131 13.70 -3.88 -20.16
N LEU A 132 13.39 -5.16 -19.96
CA LEU A 132 14.21 -6.25 -20.49
C LEU A 132 14.24 -6.25 -22.03
N ALA A 133 13.07 -6.06 -22.66
CA ALA A 133 12.94 -5.93 -24.10
C ALA A 133 13.72 -4.72 -24.62
N THR A 134 13.65 -3.59 -23.92
CA THR A 134 14.41 -2.38 -24.27
C THR A 134 15.92 -2.62 -24.26
N ILE A 135 16.42 -3.33 -23.25
CA ILE A 135 17.84 -3.69 -23.14
C ILE A 135 18.24 -4.65 -24.28
N LYS A 136 17.43 -5.69 -24.52
CA LYS A 136 17.72 -6.73 -25.52
C LYS A 136 17.71 -6.18 -26.94
N ASN A 137 16.70 -5.39 -27.28
CA ASN A 137 16.46 -4.90 -28.64
C ASN A 137 17.12 -3.55 -28.90
N ARG A 138 17.70 -2.92 -27.87
CA ARG A 138 18.33 -1.58 -27.92
C ARG A 138 17.39 -0.49 -28.44
N ARG A 139 16.08 -0.65 -28.22
CA ARG A 139 15.01 0.25 -28.63
C ARG A 139 14.06 0.46 -27.47
N PHE A 140 13.49 1.64 -27.32
CA PHE A 140 12.56 1.90 -26.22
C PHE A 140 11.23 1.16 -26.46
N GLU A 141 11.02 0.05 -25.76
CA GLU A 141 9.88 -0.87 -25.96
C GLU A 141 8.97 -0.95 -24.72
N ILE A 142 9.13 -0.03 -23.75
CA ILE A 142 8.33 -0.04 -22.52
C ILE A 142 6.83 0.15 -22.82
N PHE A 143 6.48 1.06 -23.74
CA PHE A 143 5.08 1.29 -24.11
C PHE A 143 4.49 0.13 -24.91
N ASP A 144 5.29 -0.49 -25.80
CA ASP A 144 4.86 -1.66 -26.56
C ASP A 144 4.56 -2.85 -25.64
N ALA A 145 5.44 -3.08 -24.65
CA ALA A 145 5.23 -4.10 -23.63
C ALA A 145 3.98 -3.80 -22.77
N LEU A 146 3.78 -2.55 -22.35
CA LEU A 146 2.58 -2.14 -21.62
C LEU A 146 1.31 -2.37 -22.45
N GLN A 147 1.31 -1.99 -23.72
CA GLN A 147 0.17 -2.18 -24.61
C GLN A 147 -0.13 -3.67 -24.82
N GLY A 148 0.89 -4.47 -25.10
CA GLY A 148 0.76 -5.92 -25.25
C GLY A 148 0.19 -6.56 -23.99
N TYR A 149 0.78 -6.29 -22.82
CA TYR A 149 0.28 -6.83 -21.56
C TYR A 149 -1.12 -6.33 -21.22
N ALA A 150 -1.45 -5.08 -21.54
CA ALA A 150 -2.78 -4.53 -21.30
C ALA A 150 -3.85 -5.27 -22.12
N ILE A 151 -3.58 -5.51 -23.40
CA ILE A 151 -4.51 -6.21 -24.29
C ILE A 151 -4.68 -7.67 -23.85
N TYR A 152 -3.58 -8.38 -23.55
CA TYR A 152 -3.62 -9.83 -23.37
C TYR A 152 -3.82 -10.30 -21.94
N ARG A 153 -3.44 -9.52 -20.93
CA ARG A 153 -3.35 -9.99 -19.54
C ARG A 153 -4.05 -9.09 -18.51
N LEU A 154 -4.42 -7.85 -18.85
CA LEU A 154 -5.06 -6.95 -17.87
C LEU A 154 -6.32 -7.55 -17.25
N TRP A 155 -7.16 -8.18 -18.08
CA TRP A 155 -8.40 -8.81 -17.65
C TRP A 155 -8.16 -9.89 -16.58
N PHE A 156 -7.04 -10.62 -16.65
CA PHE A 156 -6.70 -11.63 -15.66
C PHE A 156 -6.35 -10.98 -14.31
N TYR A 157 -5.47 -9.96 -14.32
CA TYR A 157 -5.07 -9.26 -13.09
C TYR A 157 -6.25 -8.52 -12.45
N TRP A 158 -7.10 -7.88 -13.25
CA TRP A 158 -8.28 -7.19 -12.75
C TRP A 158 -9.39 -8.16 -12.32
N GLY A 159 -9.60 -9.25 -13.04
CA GLY A 159 -10.55 -10.30 -12.65
C GLY A 159 -10.16 -10.94 -11.32
N ALA A 160 -8.91 -11.37 -11.19
CA ALA A 160 -8.37 -11.88 -9.92
C ALA A 160 -8.42 -10.79 -8.83
N GLY A 161 -8.14 -9.54 -9.19
CA GLY A 161 -8.21 -8.41 -8.28
C GLY A 161 -9.62 -8.12 -7.76
N ILE A 162 -10.65 -8.24 -8.58
CA ILE A 162 -12.04 -8.08 -8.16
C ILE A 162 -12.43 -9.21 -7.21
N ILE A 163 -12.14 -10.46 -7.56
CA ILE A 163 -12.47 -11.63 -6.73
C ILE A 163 -11.75 -11.55 -5.37
N HIS A 164 -10.44 -11.28 -5.38
CA HIS A 164 -9.66 -11.11 -4.15
C HIS A 164 -10.10 -9.86 -3.39
N GLY A 165 -10.47 -8.77 -4.08
CA GLY A 165 -10.99 -7.56 -3.48
C GLY A 165 -12.29 -7.83 -2.70
N LEU A 166 -13.22 -8.59 -3.27
CA LEU A 166 -14.50 -8.90 -2.62
C LEU A 166 -14.29 -9.73 -1.34
N THR A 167 -13.50 -10.80 -1.41
CA THR A 167 -13.30 -11.70 -0.27
C THR A 167 -12.26 -11.17 0.71
N GLY A 168 -11.06 -10.86 0.23
CA GLY A 168 -9.96 -10.30 1.02
C GLY A 168 -10.28 -8.91 1.59
N GLY A 169 -11.11 -8.12 0.89
CA GLY A 169 -11.54 -6.81 1.37
C GLY A 169 -12.42 -6.90 2.61
N LEU A 170 -13.24 -7.96 2.75
CA LEU A 170 -14.00 -8.20 3.97
C LEU A 170 -13.07 -8.44 5.15
N PHE A 171 -12.14 -9.39 5.05
CA PHE A 171 -11.18 -9.70 6.11
C PHE A 171 -10.29 -8.49 6.46
N LEU A 172 -9.72 -7.83 5.45
CA LEU A 172 -8.89 -6.66 5.65
C LEU A 172 -9.68 -5.52 6.31
N SER A 173 -10.96 -5.35 5.98
CA SER A 173 -11.79 -4.33 6.62
C SER A 173 -12.05 -4.59 8.11
N MET A 174 -12.12 -5.85 8.53
CA MET A 174 -12.26 -6.22 9.94
C MET A 174 -11.01 -5.82 10.71
N ASP A 175 -9.83 -6.16 10.17
CA ASP A 175 -8.56 -5.81 10.79
C ASP A 175 -8.32 -4.28 10.81
N LEU A 176 -8.62 -3.57 9.73
CA LEU A 176 -8.48 -2.11 9.68
C LEU A 176 -9.42 -1.38 10.64
N LYS A 177 -10.57 -1.95 11.00
CA LYS A 177 -11.47 -1.36 12.01
C LYS A 177 -10.85 -1.32 13.40
N THR A 178 -9.88 -2.19 13.71
CA THR A 178 -9.17 -2.15 15.00
C THR A 178 -8.35 -0.87 15.17
N LEU A 179 -7.99 -0.18 14.08
CA LEU A 179 -7.30 1.11 14.12
C LEU A 179 -8.19 2.28 14.62
N LYS A 180 -9.51 2.08 14.71
CA LYS A 180 -10.45 3.07 15.26
C LYS A 180 -10.67 2.92 16.77
N GLN A 181 -10.24 1.80 17.35
CA GLN A 181 -10.39 1.48 18.77
C GLN A 181 -9.23 2.10 19.55
#